data_AF-A0A523T1U5-F1
#
_entry.id   AF-A0A523T1U5-F1
#
_cell.length_a   1.000
_cell.length_b   1.000
_cell.length_c   1.000
_cell.angle_alpha   90.00
_cell.angle_beta   90.00
_cell.angle_gamma   90.00
#
_symmetry.space_group_name_H-M   'P 1'
#
loop_
_entity.id
_entity.type
_entity.pdbx_description
1 polymer ?
#
loop_
_entity_poly.entity_id
_entity_poly.type
_entity_poly.pdbx_seq_one_letter_code
_entity_poly.pdbx_strand_id
1 'polypeptide(L)' 'MRLSVNIDHFATLREARLSNEPEPILAALLAEQAGAEGIVCHIR' A
#
# COMPACT_ATOMS: atom_id res chain seq x y z
N MET A 1 3.85 -2.55 -20.90
CA MET A 1 4.17 -3.30 -19.67
C MET A 1 3.28 -2.74 -18.58
N ARG A 2 2.63 -3.57 -17.76
CA ARG A 2 1.73 -3.12 -16.68
C ARG A 2 2.41 -3.28 -15.33
N LEU A 3 2.34 -2.28 -14.46
CA LEU A 3 2.86 -2.32 -13.09
C LEU A 3 1.72 -2.30 -12.09
N SER A 4 1.70 -3.26 -11.17
CA SER A 4 0.84 -3.22 -9.99
C SER A 4 1.69 -3.12 -8.73
N VAL A 5 1.25 -2.32 -7.76
CA VAL A 5 1.99 -2.07 -6.51
C VAL A 5 1.37 -2.85 -5.37
N ASN A 6 2.19 -3.64 -4.66
CA ASN A 6 1.78 -4.30 -3.43
C ASN A 6 1.94 -3.35 -2.23
N ILE A 7 0.90 -3.25 -1.40
CA ILE A 7 0.86 -2.32 -0.24
C ILE A 7 0.96 -3.01 1.14
N ASP A 8 1.16 -4.32 1.21
CA ASP A 8 1.10 -5.11 2.47
C ASP A 8 2.15 -4.64 3.50
N HIS A 9 3.29 -4.12 3.03
CA HIS A 9 4.38 -3.68 3.89
C HIS A 9 4.10 -2.35 4.59
N PHE A 10 3.21 -1.50 4.05
CA PHE A 10 2.74 -0.30 4.76
C PHE A 10 1.98 -0.71 6.03
N ALA A 11 1.06 -1.68 5.90
CA ALA A 11 0.33 -2.24 7.04
C ALA A 11 1.28 -2.91 8.04
N THR A 12 2.30 -3.64 7.55
CA THR A 12 3.32 -4.26 8.42
C THR A 12 4.04 -3.23 9.30
N LEU A 13 4.43 -2.08 8.74
CA LEU A 13 5.08 -1.01 9.50
C LEU A 13 4.12 -0.32 10.48
N ARG A 14 2.87 -0.10 10.05
CA ARG A 14 1.82 0.49 10.89
C ARG A 14 1.57 -0.35 12.14
N GLU A 15 1.35 -1.65 11.97
CA GLU A 15 1.11 -2.59 13.08
C GLU A 15 2.31 -2.72 14.00
N ALA A 16 3.54 -2.77 13.45
CA ALA A 16 4.76 -2.84 14.25
C ALA A 16 4.95 -1.62 15.17
N ARG A 17 4.35 -0.47 14.82
CA ARG A 17 4.45 0.79 15.57
C ARG A 17 3.24 1.08 16.44
N LEU A 18 2.17 0.27 16.35
CA LEU A 18 0.87 0.56 16.99
C LEU A 18 0.40 1.99 16.70
N SER A 19 0.60 2.44 15.46
CA SER A 19 0.30 3.80 14.99
C SER A 19 -0.75 3.73 13.87
N ASN A 20 -1.28 4.90 13.47
CA ASN A 20 -2.12 5.01 12.27
C ASN A 20 -1.29 5.18 10.99
N GLU A 21 0.02 5.45 11.12
CA GLU A 21 0.93 5.71 9.99
C GLU A 21 2.07 4.68 9.91
N PRO A 22 2.49 4.27 8.70
CA PRO A 22 1.96 4.74 7.41
C PRO A 22 0.60 4.12 7.06
N GLU A 23 -0.30 4.92 6.49
CA GLU A 23 -1.64 4.47 6.12
C GLU A 23 -1.65 3.74 4.73
N PRO A 24 -2.06 2.46 4.65
CA PRO A 24 -1.98 1.68 3.40
C PRO A 24 -2.90 2.17 2.27
N ILE A 25 -4.06 2.75 2.58
CA ILE A 25 -4.99 3.28 1.56
C ILE A 25 -4.37 4.51 0.89
N LEU A 26 -3.71 5.38 1.65
CA LEU A 26 -2.95 6.52 1.12
C LEU A 26 -1.82 6.04 0.21
N ALA A 27 -1.11 4.98 0.59
CA ALA A 27 -0.10 4.37 -0.27
C ALA A 27 -0.68 3.85 -1.59
N ALA A 28 -1.87 3.25 -1.56
CA ALA A 28 -2.59 2.81 -2.76
C ALA A 28 -2.93 4.00 -3.68
N LEU A 29 -3.53 5.05 -3.11
CA LEU A 29 -3.89 6.27 -3.85
C LEU A 29 -2.68 6.95 -4.48
N LEU A 30 -1.58 7.05 -3.75
CA LEU A 30 -0.33 7.62 -4.26
C LEU A 30 0.28 6.76 -5.37
N ALA A 31 0.22 5.43 -5.24
CA ALA A 31 0.71 4.52 -6.28
C ALA A 31 -0.10 4.64 -7.58
N GLU A 32 -1.43 4.72 -7.50
CA GLU A 32 -2.27 4.96 -8.68
C GLU A 32 -1.97 6.32 -9.33
N GLN A 33 -1.83 7.39 -8.52
CA GLN A 33 -1.45 8.72 -9.01
C GLN A 33 -0.06 8.74 -9.65
N ALA A 34 0.85 7.87 -9.21
CA ALA A 34 2.19 7.72 -9.76
C ALA A 34 2.26 6.81 -11.00
N GLY A 35 1.13 6.29 -11.49
CA GLY A 35 1.03 5.50 -12.71
C GLY A 35 0.99 3.99 -12.51
N ALA A 36 0.71 3.50 -11.30
CA ALA A 36 0.36 2.08 -11.11
C ALA A 36 -0.97 1.78 -11.81
N GLU A 37 -1.02 0.68 -12.57
CA GLU A 37 -2.25 0.19 -13.21
C GLU A 37 -3.13 -0.65 -12.28
N GLY A 38 -2.64 -0.97 -11.08
CA GLY A 38 -3.44 -1.63 -10.06
C GLY A 38 -2.71 -1.77 -8.73
N ILE A 39 -3.46 -2.15 -7.71
CA ILE A 39 -2.98 -2.32 -6.35
C ILE A 39 -3.20 -3.77 -5.91
N VAL A 40 -2.19 -4.34 -5.25
CA VAL A 40 -2.22 -5.71 -4.71
C VAL A 40 -2.22 -5.64 -3.19
N CYS A 41 -3.17 -6.34 -2.58
CA CYS A 41 -3.31 -6.50 -1.14
C CYS A 41 -3.59 -7.99 -0.85
N HIS A 42 -2.87 -8.56 0.11
CA HIS A 42 -3.13 -9.92 0.60
C HIS A 42 -3.71 -9.87 2.00
N ILE A 43 -5.00 -10.16 2.11
CA ILE A 43 -5.69 -10.30 3.40
C ILE A 43 -5.26 -11.63 4.03
N ARG A 44 -4.73 -11.58 5.25
CA ARG A 44 -4.33 -12.74 6.06
C ARG A 44 -5.35 -13.05 7.13
#